data_AF-A0A6N7ZPG1-F1
#
_entry.id   AF-A0A6N7ZPG1-F1
#
_cell.length_a   1.000
_cell.length_b   1.000
_cell.length_c   1.000
_cell.angle_alpha   90.00
_cell.angle_beta   90.00
_cell.angle_gamma   90.00
#
_symmetry.space_group_name_H-M   'P 1'
#
loop_
_entity.id
_entity.type
_entity.pdbx_description
1 polymer ?
#
loop_
_entity_poly.entity_id
_entity_poly.type
_entity_poly.pdbx_seq_one_letter_code
_entity_poly.pdbx_strand_id
1 'polypeptide(L)' 'EAVRQDGRALEYVPESLQTREMCREAVRQHGWALLWMPDNLQTRGMCREAVRQDGWALIFVPEALRTRE' A
#
# COMPACT_ATOMS: atom_id res chain seq x y z
N GLU A 1 -2.05 3.15 16.71
CA GLU A 1 -1.37 1.85 16.94
C GLU A 1 -1.93 0.70 16.10
N ALA A 2 -3.23 0.64 15.79
CA ALA A 2 -3.84 -0.48 15.05
C ALA A 2 -3.09 -0.90 13.77
N VAL A 3 -2.77 0.04 12.87
CA VAL A 3 -2.05 -0.26 11.62
C VAL A 3 -0.66 -0.85 11.82
N ARG A 4 0.00 -0.55 12.97
CA ARG A 4 1.30 -1.15 13.30
C ARG A 4 1.18 -2.60 13.74
N GLN A 5 0.01 -3.05 14.17
CA GLN A 5 -0.24 -4.43 14.61
C GLN A 5 -0.91 -5.27 13.52
N ASP A 6 -1.76 -4.64 12.70
CA ASP A 6 -2.38 -5.26 11.53
C ASP A 6 -2.45 -4.25 10.38
N GLY A 7 -1.67 -4.49 9.32
CA GLY A 7 -1.66 -3.65 8.13
C GLY A 7 -3.02 -3.49 7.44
N ARG A 8 -3.97 -4.43 7.63
CA ARG A 8 -5.34 -4.32 7.11
C ARG A 8 -6.16 -3.23 7.79
N ALA A 9 -5.77 -2.82 9.00
CA ALA A 9 -6.46 -1.73 9.70
C ALA A 9 -6.38 -0.39 8.94
N LEU A 10 -5.53 -0.28 7.91
CA LEU A 10 -5.49 0.88 7.01
C LEU A 10 -6.84 1.13 6.31
N GLU A 11 -7.65 0.09 6.08
CA GLU A 11 -9.02 0.19 5.53
C GLU A 11 -9.92 1.15 6.30
N TYR A 12 -9.71 1.24 7.62
CA TYR A 12 -10.53 2.07 8.50
C TYR A 12 -9.93 3.46 8.75
N VAL A 13 -8.77 3.77 8.17
CA VAL A 13 -8.11 5.07 8.32
C VAL A 13 -8.55 5.97 7.16
N PRO A 14 -9.23 7.09 7.44
CA PRO A 14 -9.57 8.07 6.40
C PRO A 14 -8.32 8.50 5.64
N GLU A 15 -8.42 8.63 4.32
CA GLU A 15 -7.29 8.98 3.44
C GLU A 15 -6.54 10.24 3.91
N SER A 16 -7.25 11.24 4.42
CA SER A 16 -6.68 12.49 4.95
C SER A 16 -5.80 12.32 6.20
N LEU A 17 -5.94 11.21 6.91
CA LEU A 17 -5.17 10.87 8.11
C LEU A 17 -4.08 9.84 7.82
N GLN A 18 -4.03 9.29 6.61
CA GLN A 18 -3.00 8.35 6.21
C GLN A 18 -1.67 9.09 6.02
N THR A 19 -0.61 8.51 6.59
CA THR A 19 0.74 9.04 6.46
C THR A 19 1.60 8.05 5.70
N ARG A 20 2.66 8.54 5.06
CA ARG A 20 3.57 7.67 4.29
C ARG A 20 4.21 6.58 5.14
N GLU A 21 4.49 6.85 6.41
CA GLU A 21 5.01 5.84 7.34
C GLU A 21 3.97 4.77 7.65
N MET A 22 2.73 5.18 7.91
CA MET A 22 1.62 4.26 8.18
C MET A 22 1.36 3.33 7.00
N CYS A 23 1.29 3.87 5.78
CA CYS A 23 1.08 3.07 4.58
C CYS A 23 2.25 2.14 4.29
N ARG A 24 3.49 2.59 4.54
CA ARG A 24 4.68 1.74 4.41
C ARG A 24 4.60 0.53 5.33
N GLU A 25 4.26 0.76 6.59
CA GLU A 25 4.16 -0.30 7.59
C GLU A 25 3.00 -1.25 7.26
N ALA A 26 1.87 -0.72 6.80
CA ALA A 26 0.73 -1.51 6.36
C ALA A 26 1.10 -2.44 5.19
N VAL A 27 1.75 -1.90 4.15
CA VAL A 27 2.19 -2.68 2.98
C VAL A 27 3.24 -3.73 3.36
N ARG A 28 4.14 -3.42 4.30
CA ARG A 28 5.14 -4.37 4.81
C ARG A 28 4.48 -5.59 5.47
N GLN A 29 3.34 -5.39 6.13
CA GLN A 29 2.59 -6.45 6.81
C GLN A 29 1.61 -7.17 5.87
N HIS A 30 1.03 -6.45 4.91
CA HIS A 30 0.02 -6.97 4.00
C HIS A 30 0.09 -6.26 2.64
N GLY A 31 0.54 -6.95 1.60
CA GLY A 31 0.69 -6.37 0.26
C GLY A 31 -0.59 -5.77 -0.34
N TRP A 32 -1.76 -6.28 0.03
CA TRP A 32 -3.04 -5.71 -0.42
C TRP A 32 -3.39 -4.37 0.25
N ALA A 33 -2.60 -3.90 1.21
CA ALA A 33 -2.78 -2.57 1.80
C ALA A 33 -2.71 -1.43 0.79
N LEU A 34 -2.15 -1.67 -0.41
CA LEU A 34 -2.24 -0.73 -1.53
C LEU A 34 -3.69 -0.35 -1.89
N LEU A 35 -4.66 -1.27 -1.72
CA LEU A 35 -6.06 -1.04 -2.05
C LEU A 35 -6.67 0.15 -1.29
N TRP A 36 -6.28 0.33 -0.03
CA TRP A 36 -6.83 1.37 0.85
C TRP A 36 -5.96 2.63 0.91
N MET A 37 -4.82 2.64 0.21
CA MET A 37 -3.90 3.77 0.20
C MET A 37 -4.20 4.69 -0.98
N PRO A 38 -4.26 6.02 -0.77
CA PRO A 38 -4.43 6.94 -1.88
C PRO A 38 -3.21 6.96 -2.81
N ASP A 39 -3.45 7.14 -4.10
CA ASP A 39 -2.45 7.06 -5.17
C ASP A 39 -1.21 7.95 -4.92
N ASN A 40 -1.40 9.12 -4.29
CA ASN A 40 -0.34 10.08 -3.99
C ASN A 40 0.63 9.61 -2.89
N LEU A 41 0.22 8.68 -2.02
CA LEU A 41 1.08 8.09 -1.00
C LEU A 41 1.78 6.82 -1.49
N GLN A 42 1.28 6.23 -2.58
CA GLN A 42 1.91 5.06 -3.18
C GLN A 42 3.28 5.43 -3.75
N THR A 43 4.27 4.61 -3.43
CA THR A 43 5.62 4.75 -3.99
C THR A 43 6.01 3.48 -4.71
N ARG A 44 6.87 3.58 -5.73
CA ARG A 44 7.38 2.40 -6.45
C ARG A 44 7.95 1.33 -5.51
N GLY A 45 8.59 1.74 -4.41
CA GLY A 45 9.09 0.83 -3.38
C GLY A 45 7.98 0.02 -2.70
N MET A 46 6.92 0.70 -2.25
CA MET A 46 5.76 0.04 -1.64
C MET A 46 5.03 -0.86 -2.65
N CYS A 47 4.80 -0.36 -3.86
CA CYS A 47 4.15 -1.15 -4.91
C CYS A 47 4.92 -2.43 -5.22
N ARG A 48 6.25 -2.35 -5.33
CA ARG A 48 7.10 -3.52 -5.57
C ARG A 48 7.08 -4.49 -4.38
N GLU A 49 7.08 -3.98 -3.15
CA GLU A 49 7.01 -4.82 -1.96
C GLU A 49 5.67 -5.57 -1.86
N ALA A 50 4.56 -4.89 -2.15
CA ALA A 50 3.24 -5.49 -2.23
C ALA A 50 3.15 -6.58 -3.31
N VAL A 51 3.59 -6.28 -4.53
CA VAL A 51 3.60 -7.24 -5.66
C VAL A 51 4.50 -8.44 -5.37
N ARG A 52 5.60 -8.24 -4.62
CA ARG A 52 6.46 -9.35 -4.20
C ARG A 52 5.77 -10.28 -3.20
N GLN A 53 4.89 -9.75 -2.35
CA GLN A 53 4.11 -10.56 -1.41
C GLN A 53 2.98 -11.30 -2.11
N ASP A 54 2.28 -10.60 -3.01
CA ASP A 54 1.22 -11.16 -3.85
C ASP A 54 1.21 -10.47 -5.21
N GLY A 55 1.46 -11.23 -6.27
CA GLY A 55 1.48 -10.71 -7.64
C GLY A 55 0.16 -10.04 -8.05
N TRP A 56 -0.97 -10.43 -7.44
CA TRP A 56 -2.26 -9.79 -7.67
C TRP A 56 -2.31 -8.34 -7.20
N ALA A 57 -1.46 -7.93 -6.26
CA ALA A 57 -1.41 -6.54 -5.80
C ALA A 57 -1.06 -5.55 -6.92
N LEU A 58 -0.54 -6.03 -8.06
CA LEU A 58 -0.28 -5.22 -9.25
C LEU A 58 -1.53 -4.49 -9.75
N ILE A 59 -2.73 -5.04 -9.54
CA ILE A 59 -3.99 -4.40 -9.95
C ILE A 59 -4.25 -3.08 -9.22
N PHE A 60 -3.68 -2.90 -8.02
CA PHE A 60 -3.82 -1.70 -7.19
C PHE A 60 -2.67 -0.70 -7.36
N VAL A 61 -1.65 -1.02 -8.14
CA VAL A 61 -0.53 -0.11 -8.42
C VAL A 61 -1.00 0.96 -9.42
N PRO A 62 -0.82 2.26 -9.14
CA PRO A 62 -1.16 3.34 -10.06
C PRO A 62 -0.45 3.16 -11.41
N GLU A 63 -1.14 3.46 -12.51
CA GLU A 63 -0.57 3.33 -13.86
C GLU A 63 0.74 4.12 -14.02
N ALA A 64 0.83 5.30 -13.38
CA ALA A 64 2.03 6.13 -13.37
C ALA A 64 3.27 5.43 -12.78
N LEU A 65 3.08 4.41 -11.93
CA LEU A 65 4.16 3.65 -11.31
C LEU A 65 4.45 2.32 -12.01
N ARG A 66 3.52 1.82 -12.85
CA ARG A 66 3.70 0.62 -13.66
C ARG A 66 4.70 0.89 -14.77
N THR A 67 5.74 0.06 -14.87
CA THR A 67 6.63 0.04 -16.03
C THR A 67 6.18 -1.07 -16.96
N ARG A 68 6.11 -0.79 -18.25
CA ARG A 68 6.11 -1.84 -19.26
C ARG A 68 7.54 -2.37 -19.34
N GLU A 69 7.72 -3.66 -19.10
CA GLU A 69 8.96 -4.37 -19.43
C GLU A 69 9.22 -4.32 -20.94
#